data_AF-A0A7S2NSM3-F1
#
_entry.id   AF-A0A7S2NSM3-F1
#
_cell.length_a   1.000
_cell.length_b   1.000
_cell.length_c   1.000
_cell.angle_alpha   90.00
_cell.angle_beta   90.00
_cell.angle_gamma   90.00
#
_symmetry.space_group_name_H-M   'P 1'
#
loop_
_entity.id
_entity.type
_entity.pdbx_description
1 polymer ?
#
loop_
_entity_poly.entity_id
_entity_poly.type
_entity_poly.pdbx_seq_one_letter_code
_entity_poly.pdbx_strand_id
1 'polypeptide(L)'
;MHGGLSPELSSMDQVKRIVRPTDVPDTGLVCDLLWADPDKDMAGWAENDRGVSYIFGPDVVSQFLQKQDMDLVCRAHQVVEDGYEFFAKRQLITIFSAPNYCGEFD
;
A
#
# COMPACT_ATOMS: atom_id res chain seq x y z
N MET A 1 -5.10 4.27 -1.12
CA MET A 1 -4.20 5.08 -0.25
C MET A 1 -2.91 5.39 -1.02
N HIS A 2 -1.89 6.04 -0.45
CA HIS A 2 -0.64 6.28 -1.18
C HIS A 2 0.27 5.04 -1.15
N GLY A 3 0.62 4.62 0.06
CA GLY A 3 1.41 3.42 0.35
C GLY A 3 0.56 2.17 0.23
N GLY A 4 0.27 1.51 1.33
CA GLY A 4 -0.39 0.21 1.28
C GLY A 4 -1.31 -0.06 2.45
N LEU A 5 -1.49 -1.34 2.73
CA LEU A 5 -2.27 -1.79 3.87
C LEU A 5 -1.40 -1.73 5.14
N SER A 6 -2.04 -1.82 6.30
CA SER A 6 -1.36 -1.92 7.61
C SER A 6 -1.78 -3.20 8.33
N PRO A 7 -0.89 -3.89 9.05
CA PRO A 7 -1.27 -4.98 9.94
C PRO A 7 -2.18 -4.51 11.08
N GLU A 8 -2.17 -3.20 11.40
CA GLU A 8 -3.04 -2.58 12.40
C GLU A 8 -4.42 -2.18 11.84
N LEU A 9 -4.60 -2.19 10.51
CA LEU A 9 -5.85 -1.80 9.87
C LEU A 9 -6.89 -2.93 9.91
N SER A 10 -7.68 -2.94 10.97
CA SER A 10 -8.77 -3.90 11.16
C SER A 10 -10.13 -3.39 10.71
N SER A 11 -10.36 -2.07 10.77
CA SER A 11 -11.60 -1.38 10.42
C SER A 11 -11.32 0.00 9.84
N MET A 12 -12.10 0.40 8.83
CA MET A 12 -12.03 1.74 8.24
C MET A 12 -12.34 2.85 9.26
N ASP A 13 -13.00 2.56 10.37
CA ASP A 13 -13.21 3.55 11.44
C ASP A 13 -11.91 3.98 12.12
N GLN A 14 -10.86 3.15 12.10
CA GLN A 14 -9.54 3.55 12.61
C GLN A 14 -8.98 4.71 11.79
N VAL A 15 -9.14 4.67 10.47
CA VAL A 15 -8.72 5.75 9.57
C VAL A 15 -9.54 7.02 9.82
N LYS A 16 -10.86 6.90 9.99
CA LYS A 16 -11.74 8.04 10.27
C LYS A 16 -11.43 8.74 11.59
N ARG A 17 -10.86 8.03 12.56
CA ARG A 17 -10.52 8.55 13.89
C ARG A 17 -9.14 9.21 13.98
N ILE A 18 -8.36 9.19 12.90
CA ILE A 18 -7.08 9.91 12.85
C ILE A 18 -7.36 11.41 13.01
N VAL A 19 -6.87 11.97 14.12
CA VAL A 19 -7.04 13.40 14.44
C VAL A 19 -6.08 14.21 13.57
N ARG A 20 -6.57 15.34 13.06
CA ARG A 20 -5.77 16.29 12.28
C ARG A 20 -5.70 17.64 13.03
N PRO A 21 -4.57 18.37 12.98
CA PRO A 21 -3.34 18.00 12.29
C PRO A 21 -2.57 16.88 13.00
N THR A 22 -1.82 16.10 12.24
CA THR A 22 -0.89 15.08 12.76
C THR A 22 0.30 15.03 11.82
N ASP A 23 1.48 14.81 12.39
CA ASP A 23 2.65 14.40 11.61
C ASP A 23 2.52 12.92 11.22
N VAL A 24 3.36 12.49 10.28
CA VAL A 24 3.51 11.08 9.93
C VAL A 24 4.46 10.45 10.96
N PRO A 25 3.99 9.48 11.77
CA PRO A 25 4.84 8.78 12.74
C PRO A 25 5.81 7.83 12.03
N ASP A 26 6.87 7.41 12.72
CA ASP A 26 7.84 6.45 12.19
C ASP A 26 7.26 5.04 12.01
N THR A 27 6.22 4.69 12.76
CA THR A 27 5.56 3.38 12.74
C THR A 27 4.04 3.49 12.93
N GLY A 28 3.34 2.38 12.69
CA GLY A 28 1.90 2.23 12.93
C GLY A 28 1.03 2.70 11.77
N LEU A 29 -0.29 2.68 11.98
CA LEU A 29 -1.30 2.83 10.92
C LEU A 29 -1.04 3.98 9.92
N VAL A 30 -0.74 5.19 10.38
CA VAL A 30 -0.53 6.33 9.47
C VAL A 30 0.73 6.15 8.62
N CYS A 31 1.81 5.62 9.22
CA CYS A 31 3.05 5.30 8.51
C CYS A 31 2.76 4.27 7.41
N ASP A 32 2.10 3.17 7.75
CA ASP A 32 1.87 2.05 6.84
C ASP A 32 0.97 2.41 5.65
N LEU A 33 -0.08 3.21 5.90
CA LEU A 33 -0.95 3.72 4.83
C LEU A 33 -0.21 4.57 3.78
N LEU A 34 0.97 5.09 4.14
CA LEU A 34 1.82 5.93 3.30
C LEU A 34 3.05 5.21 2.76
N TRP A 35 3.57 4.19 3.45
CA TRP A 35 4.88 3.59 3.15
C TRP A 35 4.88 2.08 2.84
N ALA A 36 3.80 1.35 3.11
CA ALA A 36 3.77 -0.10 2.86
C ALA A 36 3.70 -0.43 1.35
N ASP A 37 4.32 -1.53 0.94
CA ASP A 37 4.37 -1.99 -0.46
C ASP A 37 3.85 -3.43 -0.67
N PRO A 38 3.19 -3.73 -1.80
CA PRO A 38 2.87 -5.11 -2.15
C PRO A 38 4.11 -5.88 -2.64
N ASP A 39 4.20 -7.17 -2.30
CA ASP A 39 5.21 -8.10 -2.80
C ASP A 39 4.54 -9.41 -3.26
N LYS A 40 4.89 -9.87 -4.47
CA LYS A 40 4.26 -11.04 -5.13
C LYS A 40 4.86 -12.38 -4.70
N ASP A 41 6.08 -12.36 -4.16
CA ASP A 41 6.89 -13.55 -3.89
C ASP A 41 6.78 -14.01 -2.44
N MET A 42 5.83 -13.43 -1.68
CA MET A 42 5.61 -13.76 -0.27
C MET A 42 4.11 -13.85 0.11
N ALA A 43 3.87 -14.34 1.33
CA ALA A 43 2.55 -14.36 1.96
C ALA A 43 2.60 -13.66 3.32
N GLY A 44 1.50 -13.01 3.73
CA GLY A 44 1.42 -12.28 4.98
C GLY A 44 2.20 -10.96 4.95
N TRP A 45 2.96 -10.69 6.02
CA TRP A 45 3.67 -9.42 6.25
C TRP A 45 5.16 -9.67 6.51
N ALA A 46 6.01 -8.76 6.05
CA ALA A 46 7.45 -8.74 6.34
C ALA A 46 7.97 -7.30 6.39
N GLU A 47 9.17 -7.10 6.94
CA GLU A 47 9.81 -5.77 6.97
C GLU A 47 10.12 -5.29 5.54
N ASN A 48 9.97 -3.99 5.31
CA ASN A 48 10.24 -3.40 4.01
C ASN A 48 11.72 -3.02 3.87
N ASP A 49 12.33 -3.37 2.73
CA ASP A 49 13.72 -3.01 2.38
C ASP A 49 13.97 -1.50 2.34
N ARG A 50 12.90 -0.68 2.29
CA ARG A 50 12.96 0.78 2.47
C ARG A 50 13.41 1.19 3.88
N GLY A 51 13.45 0.28 4.84
CA GLY A 51 13.74 0.55 6.25
C GLY A 51 12.59 1.21 7.02
N VAL A 52 11.39 1.25 6.44
CA VAL A 52 10.19 1.83 7.04
C VAL A 52 8.95 1.02 6.64
N SER A 53 8.04 0.80 7.59
CA SER A 53 6.81 0.02 7.39
C SER A 53 7.08 -1.42 6.90
N TYR A 54 6.12 -2.00 6.18
CA TYR A 54 6.04 -3.41 5.83
C TYR A 54 5.85 -3.63 4.33
N ILE A 55 6.21 -4.81 3.86
CA ILE A 55 5.70 -5.40 2.64
C ILE A 55 4.57 -6.39 2.95
N PHE A 56 3.64 -6.58 1.99
CA PHE A 56 2.50 -7.48 2.15
C PHE A 56 2.18 -8.31 0.91
N GLY A 57 1.76 -9.55 1.14
CA GLY A 57 1.42 -10.50 0.09
C GLY A 57 0.03 -10.32 -0.53
N PRO A 58 -0.26 -11.04 -1.64
CA PRO A 58 -1.57 -11.01 -2.30
C PRO A 58 -2.70 -11.59 -1.44
N ASP A 59 -2.37 -12.46 -0.48
CA ASP A 59 -3.30 -12.99 0.50
C ASP A 59 -3.82 -11.90 1.45
N VAL A 60 -2.95 -10.98 1.87
CA VAL A 60 -3.33 -9.82 2.69
C VAL A 60 -4.33 -8.92 1.96
N VAL A 61 -4.08 -8.64 0.68
CA VAL A 61 -5.02 -7.86 -0.16
C VAL A 61 -6.38 -8.55 -0.24
N SER A 62 -6.37 -9.85 -0.52
CA SER A 62 -7.61 -10.63 -0.68
C SER A 62 -8.44 -10.65 0.61
N GLN A 63 -7.78 -10.89 1.75
CA GLN A 63 -8.42 -10.89 3.07
C GLN A 63 -8.97 -9.51 3.44
N PHE A 64 -8.19 -8.44 3.18
CA PHE A 64 -8.62 -7.08 3.46
C PHE A 64 -9.90 -6.71 2.68
N LEU A 65 -9.89 -6.94 1.37
CA LEU A 65 -11.02 -6.62 0.50
C LEU A 65 -12.28 -7.41 0.88
N GLN A 66 -12.13 -8.71 1.15
CA GLN A 66 -13.25 -9.54 1.63
C GLN A 66 -13.81 -9.02 2.96
N LYS A 67 -12.93 -8.63 3.89
CA LYS A 67 -13.34 -8.16 5.22
C LYS A 67 -14.04 -6.80 5.17
N GLN A 68 -13.61 -5.91 4.29
CA GLN A 68 -14.17 -4.55 4.17
C GLN A 68 -15.28 -4.44 3.11
N ASP A 69 -15.64 -5.55 2.45
CA ASP A 69 -16.62 -5.59 1.35
C ASP A 69 -16.25 -4.59 0.23
N MET A 70 -15.03 -4.72 -0.28
CA MET A 70 -14.46 -3.86 -1.32
C MET A 70 -13.90 -4.69 -2.49
N ASP A 71 -13.85 -4.09 -3.68
CA ASP A 71 -13.40 -4.79 -4.89
C ASP A 71 -11.92 -4.55 -5.24
N LEU A 72 -11.37 -3.38 -4.90
CA LEU A 72 -10.08 -2.93 -5.41
C LEU A 72 -9.35 -2.02 -4.42
N VAL A 73 -8.05 -2.30 -4.23
CA VAL A 73 -7.12 -1.35 -3.61
C VAL A 73 -6.46 -0.52 -4.72
N CYS A 74 -6.61 0.80 -4.67
CA CYS A 74 -5.88 1.72 -5.56
C CYS A 74 -4.79 2.45 -4.77
N ARG A 75 -3.55 2.38 -5.26
CA ARG A 75 -2.36 2.96 -4.61
C ARG A 75 -1.32 3.52 -5.58
N ALA A 76 -0.23 4.11 -5.06
CA ALA A 76 0.84 4.75 -5.86
C ALA A 76 2.23 4.31 -5.39
N HIS A 77 3.10 5.24 -4.96
CA HIS A 77 4.39 5.04 -4.26
C HIS A 77 5.53 4.30 -5.01
N GLN A 78 5.26 3.22 -5.73
CA GLN A 78 6.24 2.51 -6.55
C GLN A 78 6.18 3.00 -8.00
N VAL A 79 7.36 3.24 -8.59
CA VAL A 79 7.51 3.46 -10.03
C VAL A 79 7.19 2.14 -10.73
N VAL A 80 6.36 2.19 -11.77
CA VAL A 80 5.99 1.03 -12.58
C VAL A 80 6.10 1.42 -14.06
N GLU A 81 6.53 0.47 -14.90
CA GLU A 81 6.92 0.69 -16.30
C GLU A 81 5.81 1.38 -17.12
N ASP A 82 4.59 0.83 -17.11
CA ASP A 82 3.48 1.37 -17.90
C ASP A 82 2.73 2.52 -17.20
N GLY A 83 3.25 3.05 -16.09
CA GLY A 83 2.56 4.02 -15.22
C GLY A 83 1.35 3.44 -14.46
N TYR A 84 0.98 2.18 -14.70
CA TYR A 84 0.09 1.40 -13.85
C TYR A 84 0.47 -0.07 -13.84
N GLU A 85 0.21 -0.76 -12.74
CA GLU A 85 0.45 -2.21 -12.63
C GLU A 85 -0.62 -2.87 -11.75
N PHE A 86 -1.13 -4.02 -12.18
CA PHE A 86 -2.06 -4.82 -11.39
C PHE A 86 -1.34 -5.87 -10.54
N PHE A 87 -1.84 -6.06 -9.33
CA PHE A 87 -1.38 -7.03 -8.35
C PHE A 87 -2.55 -7.87 -7.82
N ALA A 88 -2.24 -9.00 -7.17
CA ALA A 88 -3.21 -9.89 -6.51
C ALA A 88 -4.45 -10.20 -7.37
N LYS A 89 -4.27 -10.78 -8.56
CA LYS A 89 -5.39 -11.08 -9.50
C LYS A 89 -6.25 -9.85 -9.82
N ARG A 90 -5.60 -8.68 -9.99
CA ARG A 90 -6.22 -7.38 -10.29
C ARG A 90 -7.05 -6.79 -9.13
N GLN A 91 -6.87 -7.29 -7.92
CA GLN A 91 -7.48 -6.76 -6.72
C GLN A 91 -6.71 -5.57 -6.11
N LEU A 92 -5.50 -5.30 -6.60
CA LEU A 92 -4.77 -4.07 -6.31
C LEU A 92 -4.22 -3.48 -7.61
N ILE A 93 -4.22 -2.15 -7.71
CA ILE A 93 -3.57 -1.40 -8.78
C ILE A 93 -2.62 -0.35 -8.19
N THR A 94 -1.39 -0.35 -8.69
CA THR A 94 -0.42 0.72 -8.49
C THR A 94 -0.55 1.69 -9.67
N ILE A 95 -0.62 3.00 -9.39
CA ILE A 95 -0.66 4.07 -10.38
C ILE A 95 0.51 5.02 -10.11
N PHE A 96 1.34 5.24 -11.11
CA PHE A 96 2.46 6.17 -11.06
C PHE A 96 2.36 7.14 -12.25
N SER A 97 2.21 8.43 -11.96
CA SER A 97 1.83 9.44 -12.98
C SER A 97 2.96 10.42 -13.33
N ALA A 98 4.19 10.15 -12.90
CA ALA A 98 5.36 10.95 -13.26
C ALA A 98 6.18 10.20 -14.33
N PRO A 99 5.99 10.46 -15.63
CA PRO A 99 6.76 9.82 -16.69
C PRO A 99 8.22 10.27 -16.65
N ASN A 100 9.13 9.44 -17.17
CA ASN A 100 10.57 9.70 -17.10
C ASN A 100 11.05 10.04 -15.69
N TYR A 101 10.65 9.24 -14.69
CA TYR A 101 10.84 9.61 -13.29
C TYR A 101 12.32 9.84 -12.99
N CYS A 102 12.64 11.02 -12.46
CA CYS A 102 14.01 11.49 -12.22
C CYS A 102 14.96 11.46 -13.45
N GLY A 103 14.47 11.22 -14.67
CA GLY A 103 15.33 11.03 -15.84
C GLY A 103 15.96 9.63 -15.93
N GLU A 104 15.55 8.68 -15.09
CA GLU A 104 16.19 7.37 -14.93
C GLU A 104 15.29 6.18 -15.31
N PHE A 105 13.99 6.40 -15.45
CA PHE A 105 12.99 5.36 -15.70
C PHE A 105 12.12 5.76 -16.90
N ASP A 106 12.18 5.02 -18.00
CA ASP A 106 11.41 5.30 -19.23
C ASP A 106 9.89 5.09 -19.04
#